data_AF-A0A3M2FCT7-F1
#
_entry.id   AF-A0A3M2FCT7-F1
#
_cell.length_a   1.000
_cell.length_b   1.000
_cell.length_c   1.000
_cell.angle_alpha   90.00
_cell.angle_beta   90.00
_cell.angle_gamma   90.00
#
_symmetry.space_group_name_H-M   'P 1'
#
loop_
_entity.id
_entity.type
_entity.pdbx_description
1 polymer ?
#
loop_
_entity_poly.entity_id
_entity_poly.type
_entity_poly.pdbx_seq_one_letter_code
_entity_poly.pdbx_strand_id
1 'polypeptide(L)'
;MEENFYHHLFRFYARTLMFPYDEMGQELQYLFRQMEKQAIEPIEAQLSGRALEVINFYQGEEMSALQAEYGRLFSIKENERPLVDIHFLPYTTPARGEAFLDRIYESDLQVAFDEAPESMLNFIGFFAFDADSLTDPEQRKLFVEIVNGFSSALSDKTILNFYKEISRGLNELAVVLTD
;
A
#
# COMPACT_ATOMS: atom_id res chain seq x y z
N MET A 1 -20.99 0.19 -7.38
CA MET A 1 -19.85 -0.42 -8.09
C MET A 1 -19.65 -1.79 -7.46
N GLU A 2 -19.48 -2.85 -8.25
CA GLU A 2 -19.18 -4.18 -7.69
C GLU A 2 -17.69 -4.20 -7.33
N GLU A 3 -17.37 -4.49 -6.06
CA GLU A 3 -15.99 -4.56 -5.58
C GLU A 3 -15.32 -5.80 -6.21
N ASN A 4 -14.20 -5.60 -6.90
CA ASN A 4 -13.45 -6.67 -7.58
C ASN A 4 -12.16 -7.04 -6.84
N PHE A 5 -11.43 -8.01 -7.37
CA PHE A 5 -10.22 -8.54 -6.74
C PHE A 5 -9.21 -7.43 -6.39
N TYR A 6 -8.93 -6.57 -7.36
CA TYR A 6 -7.99 -5.47 -7.22
C TYR A 6 -8.47 -4.41 -6.22
N HIS A 7 -9.77 -4.13 -6.14
CA HIS A 7 -10.33 -3.26 -5.11
C HIS A 7 -9.93 -3.72 -3.71
N HIS A 8 -10.08 -5.01 -3.40
CA HIS A 8 -9.70 -5.55 -2.10
C HIS A 8 -8.18 -5.60 -1.90
N LEU A 9 -7.40 -5.87 -2.95
CA LEU A 9 -5.94 -5.90 -2.89
C LEU A 9 -5.33 -4.54 -2.59
N PHE A 10 -5.79 -3.48 -3.25
CA PHE A 10 -5.33 -2.12 -2.96
C PHE A 10 -5.70 -1.69 -1.54
N ARG A 11 -6.93 -2.00 -1.08
CA ARG A 11 -7.31 -1.74 0.32
C ARG A 11 -6.47 -2.52 1.31
N PHE A 12 -6.11 -3.76 0.98
CA PHE A 12 -5.23 -4.59 1.81
C PHE A 12 -3.88 -3.89 2.00
N TYR A 13 -3.20 -3.52 0.92
CA TYR A 13 -1.89 -2.88 1.03
C TYR A 13 -1.96 -1.47 1.64
N ALA A 14 -3.00 -0.69 1.36
CA ALA A 14 -3.20 0.60 2.04
C ALA A 14 -3.32 0.40 3.56
N ARG A 15 -4.09 -0.61 4.01
CA ARG A 15 -4.28 -0.89 5.44
C ARG A 15 -3.00 -1.35 6.13
N THR A 16 -2.13 -2.09 5.43
CA THR A 16 -0.84 -2.55 6.00
C THR A 16 0.16 -1.42 6.29
N LEU A 17 -0.07 -0.22 5.73
CA LEU A 17 0.79 0.95 5.94
C LEU A 17 0.31 1.84 7.10
N MET A 18 -0.77 1.46 7.79
CA MET A 18 -1.22 2.16 8.99
C MET A 18 -0.41 1.76 10.21
N PHE A 19 -0.45 2.61 11.24
CA PHE A 19 0.13 2.27 12.54
C PHE A 19 -0.44 0.91 13.02
N PRO A 20 0.39 -0.07 13.41
CA PRO A 20 -0.09 -1.40 13.83
C PRO A 20 -0.95 -1.38 15.10
N TYR A 21 -2.04 -2.16 15.11
CA TYR A 21 -2.96 -2.32 16.24
C TYR A 21 -3.62 -3.71 16.25
N ASP A 22 -4.19 -4.12 17.39
CA ASP A 22 -4.61 -5.50 17.64
C ASP A 22 -5.63 -6.04 16.63
N GLU A 23 -6.62 -5.23 16.23
CA GLU A 23 -7.68 -5.66 15.32
C GLU A 23 -7.27 -5.70 13.84
N MET A 24 -6.14 -5.08 13.46
CA MET A 24 -5.70 -5.00 12.05
C MET A 24 -5.55 -6.39 11.42
N GLY A 25 -5.05 -7.38 12.18
CA GLY A 25 -4.91 -8.74 11.68
C GLY A 25 -6.24 -9.38 11.24
N GLN A 26 -7.34 -9.05 11.91
CA GLN A 26 -8.68 -9.53 11.53
C GLN A 26 -9.20 -8.83 10.28
N GLU A 27 -8.90 -7.54 10.13
CA GLU A 27 -9.29 -6.77 8.94
C GLU A 27 -8.53 -7.21 7.69
N LEU A 28 -7.22 -7.47 7.82
CA LEU A 28 -6.40 -8.01 6.74
C LEU A 28 -6.91 -9.40 6.31
N GLN A 29 -7.26 -10.26 7.28
CA GLN A 29 -7.89 -11.54 7.03
C GLN A 29 -9.25 -11.40 6.32
N TYR A 30 -10.05 -10.41 6.69
CA TYR A 30 -11.32 -10.13 6.01
C TYR A 30 -11.10 -9.77 4.54
N LEU A 31 -10.19 -8.84 4.25
CA LEU A 31 -9.87 -8.41 2.87
C LEU A 31 -9.30 -9.58 2.05
N PHE A 32 -8.40 -10.37 2.64
CA PHE A 32 -7.86 -11.58 2.02
C PHE A 32 -8.95 -12.58 1.62
N ARG A 33 -9.93 -12.84 2.49
CA ARG A 33 -11.05 -13.73 2.16
C ARG A 33 -11.95 -13.19 1.05
N GLN A 34 -12.03 -11.87 0.84
CA GLN A 34 -12.76 -11.34 -0.31
C GLN A 34 -11.96 -11.55 -1.60
N MET A 35 -10.65 -11.32 -1.55
CA MET A 35 -9.74 -11.62 -2.66
C MET A 35 -9.81 -13.09 -3.08
N GLU A 36 -9.74 -14.03 -2.13
CA GLU A 36 -9.80 -15.48 -2.42
C GLU A 36 -11.09 -15.91 -3.12
N LYS A 37 -12.23 -15.28 -2.81
CA LYS A 37 -13.51 -15.60 -3.46
C LYS A 37 -13.57 -15.12 -4.91
N GLN A 38 -12.80 -14.10 -5.24
CA GLN A 38 -12.84 -13.40 -6.52
C GLN A 38 -11.66 -13.75 -7.42
N ALA A 39 -10.60 -14.33 -6.87
CA ALA A 39 -9.43 -14.79 -7.62
C ALA A 39 -9.82 -15.92 -8.58
N ILE A 40 -9.83 -15.60 -9.87
CA ILE A 40 -10.16 -16.53 -10.96
C ILE A 40 -8.91 -16.78 -11.80
N GLU A 41 -8.04 -15.79 -11.94
CA GLU A 41 -6.82 -15.90 -12.74
C GLU A 41 -5.62 -16.40 -11.90
N PRO A 42 -4.66 -17.12 -12.52
CA PRO A 42 -3.45 -17.56 -11.83
C PRO A 42 -2.66 -16.42 -11.18
N ILE A 43 -2.67 -15.24 -11.80
CA ILE A 43 -1.96 -14.07 -11.27
C ILE A 43 -2.63 -13.52 -10.00
N GLU A 44 -3.96 -13.55 -9.92
CA GLU A 44 -4.71 -13.14 -8.73
C GLU A 44 -4.48 -14.10 -7.56
N ALA A 45 -4.37 -15.40 -7.84
CA ALA A 45 -4.00 -16.41 -6.84
C ALA A 45 -2.57 -16.18 -6.31
N GLN A 46 -1.64 -15.81 -7.19
CA GLN A 46 -0.27 -15.47 -6.81
C GLN A 46 -0.22 -14.22 -5.92
N LEU A 47 -0.91 -13.14 -6.31
CA LEU A 47 -1.02 -11.91 -5.52
C LEU A 47 -1.72 -12.15 -4.17
N SER A 48 -2.75 -13.00 -4.12
CA SER A 48 -3.38 -13.43 -2.86
C SER A 48 -2.37 -14.16 -1.96
N GLY A 49 -1.53 -15.02 -2.53
CA GLY A 49 -0.46 -15.70 -1.79
C GLY A 49 0.49 -14.70 -1.10
N ARG A 50 0.82 -13.58 -1.76
CA ARG A 50 1.62 -12.50 -1.15
C ARG A 50 0.90 -11.81 0.00
N ALA A 51 -0.39 -11.53 -0.15
CA ALA A 51 -1.19 -10.98 0.94
C ALA A 51 -1.24 -11.92 2.15
N LEU A 52 -1.32 -13.24 1.92
CA LEU A 52 -1.29 -14.23 3.00
C LEU A 52 0.06 -14.23 3.75
N GLU A 53 1.19 -14.13 3.04
CA GLU A 53 2.50 -14.01 3.68
C GLU A 53 2.60 -12.78 4.57
N VAL A 54 2.10 -11.63 4.11
CA VAL A 54 2.04 -10.39 4.92
C VAL A 54 1.24 -10.62 6.21
N ILE A 55 0.08 -11.30 6.13
CA ILE A 55 -0.72 -11.62 7.31
C ILE A 55 0.04 -12.55 8.27
N ASN A 56 0.70 -13.59 7.74
CA ASN A 56 1.44 -14.55 8.56
C ASN A 56 2.55 -13.85 9.36
N PHE A 57 3.28 -12.92 8.75
CA PHE A 57 4.29 -12.13 9.47
C PHE A 57 3.66 -11.15 10.46
N TYR A 58 2.55 -10.49 10.12
CA TYR A 58 1.84 -9.62 11.07
C TYR A 58 1.43 -10.38 12.34
N GLN A 59 0.91 -11.60 12.18
CA GLN A 59 0.45 -12.43 13.31
C GLN A 59 1.60 -13.11 14.06
N GLY A 60 2.76 -13.28 13.42
CA GLY A 60 3.94 -13.90 14.00
C GLY A 60 4.87 -12.93 14.74
N GLU A 61 4.71 -11.62 14.53
CA GLU A 61 5.50 -10.57 15.18
C GLU A 61 4.79 -10.03 16.43
N GLU A 62 5.57 -9.71 17.46
CA GLU A 62 5.04 -9.07 18.66
C GLU A 62 4.51 -7.66 18.32
N MET A 63 3.30 -7.31 18.78
CA MET A 63 2.68 -5.99 18.49
C MET A 63 3.60 -4.82 18.85
N SER A 64 4.29 -4.91 19.98
CA SER A 64 5.25 -3.88 20.41
C SER A 64 6.43 -3.72 19.45
N ALA A 65 6.88 -4.80 18.80
CA ALA A 65 7.94 -4.76 17.79
C ALA A 65 7.44 -4.11 16.50
N LEU A 66 6.23 -4.47 16.05
CA LEU A 66 5.58 -3.86 14.88
C LEU A 66 5.43 -2.35 15.04
N GLN A 67 4.92 -1.90 16.20
CA GLN A 67 4.73 -0.48 16.51
C GLN A 67 6.05 0.27 16.66
N ALA A 68 7.05 -0.33 17.32
CA ALA A 68 8.38 0.27 17.45
C ALA A 68 9.05 0.45 16.08
N GLU A 69 8.91 -0.55 15.20
CA GLU A 69 9.44 -0.48 13.85
C GLU A 69 8.71 0.55 12.99
N TYR A 70 7.37 0.62 13.08
CA TYR A 70 6.59 1.67 12.44
C TYR A 70 7.11 3.07 12.83
N GLY A 71 7.27 3.30 14.14
CA GLY A 71 7.81 4.53 14.67
C GLY A 71 9.23 4.82 14.17
N ARG A 72 10.07 3.80 14.07
CA ARG A 72 11.44 3.95 13.55
C ARG A 72 11.47 4.30 12.06
N LEU A 73 10.59 3.72 11.25
CA LEU A 73 10.57 3.91 9.80
C LEU A 73 9.97 5.25 9.40
N PHE A 74 8.80 5.59 9.95
CA PHE A 74 7.94 6.65 9.41
C PHE A 74 7.83 7.89 10.31
N SER A 75 8.19 7.82 11.59
CA SER A 75 8.06 9.00 12.47
C SER A 75 9.14 10.04 12.21
N ILE A 76 8.72 11.30 12.21
CA ILE A 76 9.61 12.46 12.24
C ILE A 76 10.10 12.63 13.68
N LYS A 77 11.41 12.51 13.90
CA LYS A 77 12.05 12.94 15.15
C LYS A 77 12.49 14.39 15.01
N GLU A 78 12.66 15.11 16.13
CA GLU A 78 13.12 16.50 16.10
C GLU A 78 14.39 16.63 15.23
N ASN A 79 14.29 17.42 14.15
CA ASN A 79 15.34 17.69 13.17
C ASN A 79 15.80 16.49 12.30
N GLU A 80 15.08 15.37 12.29
CA GLU A 80 15.41 14.22 11.44
C GLU A 80 14.26 13.90 10.46
N ARG A 81 14.62 13.64 9.21
CA ARG A 81 13.67 13.08 8.23
C ARG A 81 13.37 11.62 8.60
N PRO A 82 12.17 11.11 8.27
CA PRO A 82 11.87 9.71 8.46
C PRO A 82 12.82 8.85 7.60
N LEU A 83 13.05 7.60 8.02
CA LEU A 83 13.91 6.69 7.26
C LEU A 83 13.28 6.30 5.92
N VAL A 84 11.94 6.24 5.90
CA VAL A 84 11.11 6.01 4.74
C VAL A 84 10.02 7.07 4.76
N ASP A 85 9.91 7.85 3.68
CA ASP A 85 8.85 8.85 3.59
C ASP A 85 7.52 8.12 3.31
N ILE A 86 6.52 8.35 4.16
CA ILE A 86 5.19 7.78 3.99
C ILE A 86 4.34 8.60 3.02
N HIS A 87 4.86 9.70 2.48
CA HIS A 87 4.20 10.46 1.41
C HIS A 87 4.71 10.04 0.04
N PHE A 88 3.86 10.10 -0.99
CA PHE A 88 4.23 9.63 -2.33
C PHE A 88 5.04 10.65 -3.14
N LEU A 89 4.94 11.95 -2.82
CA LEU A 89 5.57 13.04 -3.58
C LEU A 89 7.09 12.90 -3.77
N PRO A 90 7.89 12.45 -2.78
CA PRO A 90 9.34 12.27 -2.95
C PRO A 90 9.74 11.19 -3.96
N TYR A 91 8.81 10.28 -4.31
CA TYR A 91 9.07 9.17 -5.23
C TYR A 91 8.64 9.47 -6.67
N THR A 92 8.24 10.72 -6.97
CA THR A 92 7.91 11.14 -8.33
C THR A 92 8.37 12.56 -8.64
N THR A 93 8.22 12.98 -9.89
CA THR A 93 8.44 14.38 -10.27
C THR A 93 7.34 15.29 -9.70
N PRO A 94 7.66 16.53 -9.28
CA PRO A 94 6.66 17.45 -8.71
C PRO A 94 5.41 17.61 -9.59
N ALA A 95 5.58 17.78 -10.90
CA ALA A 95 4.47 17.98 -11.82
C ALA A 95 3.50 16.78 -11.88
N ARG A 96 4.01 15.54 -11.86
CA ARG A 96 3.15 14.33 -11.85
C ARG A 96 2.50 14.12 -10.48
N GLY A 97 3.26 14.37 -9.40
CA GLY A 97 2.77 14.24 -8.04
C GLY A 97 1.64 15.22 -7.73
N GLU A 98 1.81 16.50 -8.08
CA GLU A 98 0.79 17.54 -7.91
C GLU A 98 -0.47 17.23 -8.74
N ALA A 99 -0.32 16.84 -10.01
CA ALA A 99 -1.47 16.48 -10.84
C ALA A 99 -2.25 15.27 -10.31
N PHE A 100 -1.58 14.29 -9.70
CA PHE A 100 -2.26 13.17 -9.06
C PHE A 100 -2.92 13.56 -7.74
N LEU A 101 -2.25 14.43 -6.96
CA LEU A 101 -2.80 14.96 -5.72
C LEU A 101 -4.10 15.72 -5.98
N ASP A 102 -4.18 16.50 -7.06
CA ASP A 102 -5.42 17.16 -7.49
C ASP A 102 -6.54 16.14 -7.74
N ARG A 103 -6.24 14.99 -8.35
CA ARG A 103 -7.23 13.91 -8.52
C ARG A 103 -7.70 13.32 -7.19
N ILE A 104 -6.80 13.18 -6.20
CA ILE A 104 -7.18 12.75 -4.85
C ILE A 104 -8.10 13.82 -4.22
N TYR A 105 -7.78 15.11 -4.36
CA TYR A 105 -8.63 16.21 -3.87
C TYR A 105 -10.01 16.25 -4.54
N GLU A 106 -10.08 15.93 -5.83
CA GLU A 106 -11.32 15.87 -6.61
C GLU A 106 -12.13 14.59 -6.35
N SER A 107 -11.54 13.59 -5.72
CA SER A 107 -12.20 12.34 -5.36
C SER A 107 -12.90 12.42 -3.99
N ASP A 108 -13.98 11.66 -3.81
CA ASP A 108 -14.66 11.50 -2.50
C ASP A 108 -13.81 10.69 -1.49
N LEU A 109 -12.54 10.40 -1.81
CA LEU A 109 -11.65 9.51 -1.06
C LEU A 109 -11.08 10.13 0.21
N GLN A 110 -11.17 11.46 0.35
CA GLN A 110 -10.67 12.22 1.50
C GLN A 110 -11.23 11.77 2.86
N VAL A 111 -12.28 10.94 2.85
CA VAL A 111 -13.00 10.50 4.05
C VAL A 111 -12.50 9.15 4.58
N ALA A 112 -11.73 8.38 3.80
CA ALA A 112 -11.55 6.95 4.10
C ALA A 112 -10.47 6.63 5.17
N PHE A 113 -9.40 7.42 5.27
CA PHE A 113 -8.23 7.05 6.08
C PHE A 113 -7.82 8.04 7.16
N ASP A 114 -8.40 9.25 7.23
CA ASP A 114 -8.00 10.31 8.18
C ASP A 114 -6.49 10.62 8.16
N GLU A 115 -5.91 10.59 6.96
CA GLU A 115 -4.48 10.76 6.69
C GLU A 115 -4.26 11.89 5.68
N ALA A 116 -3.05 12.44 5.65
CA ALA A 116 -2.69 13.49 4.68
C ALA A 116 -2.96 13.02 3.24
N PRO A 117 -3.54 13.86 2.35
CA PRO A 117 -3.86 13.48 0.97
C PRO A 117 -2.66 12.90 0.20
N GLU A 118 -1.46 13.39 0.49
CA GLU A 118 -0.20 12.95 -0.09
C GLU A 118 0.36 11.64 0.51
N SER A 119 -0.32 11.03 1.48
CA SER A 119 0.11 9.76 2.08
C SER A 119 0.08 8.61 1.07
N MET A 120 1.02 7.67 1.23
CA MET A 120 1.06 6.42 0.48
C MET A 120 -0.20 5.58 0.68
N LEU A 121 -0.87 5.73 1.83
CA LEU A 121 -2.13 5.06 2.14
C LEU A 121 -3.23 5.57 1.21
N ASN A 122 -3.37 6.89 1.08
CA ASN A 122 -4.32 7.50 0.16
C ASN A 122 -3.94 7.24 -1.30
N PHE A 123 -2.64 7.26 -1.62
CA PHE A 123 -2.14 6.93 -2.96
C PHE A 123 -2.56 5.52 -3.41
N ILE A 124 -2.29 4.50 -2.59
CA ILE A 124 -2.66 3.11 -2.89
C ILE A 124 -4.18 2.95 -2.82
N GLY A 125 -4.82 3.56 -1.82
CA GLY A 125 -6.27 3.54 -1.62
C GLY A 125 -7.04 4.13 -2.79
N PHE A 126 -6.47 5.11 -3.49
CA PHE A 126 -7.06 5.69 -4.70
C PHE A 126 -7.34 4.65 -5.79
N PHE A 127 -6.41 3.72 -6.02
CA PHE A 127 -6.58 2.63 -6.99
C PHE A 127 -7.61 1.58 -6.56
N ALA A 128 -8.00 1.54 -5.29
CA ALA A 128 -9.15 0.75 -4.86
C ALA A 128 -10.48 1.41 -5.25
N PHE A 129 -10.55 2.73 -5.20
CA PHE A 129 -11.79 3.48 -5.39
C PHE A 129 -12.06 3.79 -6.86
N ASP A 130 -11.02 4.16 -7.61
CA ASP A 130 -11.12 4.51 -9.02
C ASP A 130 -10.63 3.35 -9.89
N ALA A 131 -11.55 2.43 -10.21
CA ALA A 131 -11.25 1.27 -11.05
C ALA A 131 -10.73 1.67 -12.44
N ASP A 132 -11.15 2.83 -12.97
CA ASP A 132 -10.72 3.33 -14.28
C ASP A 132 -9.22 3.66 -14.28
N SER A 133 -8.64 4.02 -13.12
CA SER A 133 -7.21 4.28 -12.99
C SER A 133 -6.32 3.05 -13.23
N LEU A 134 -6.86 1.83 -13.14
CA LEU A 134 -6.12 0.63 -13.54
C LEU A 134 -6.08 0.44 -15.05
N THR A 135 -7.00 1.06 -15.78
CA THR A 135 -7.02 0.99 -17.25
C THR A 135 -6.19 2.10 -17.89
N ASP A 136 -6.03 3.23 -17.21
CA ASP A 136 -5.21 4.37 -17.66
C ASP A 136 -3.70 4.03 -17.61
N PRO A 137 -3.01 3.97 -18.77
CA PRO A 137 -1.57 3.68 -18.81
C PRO A 137 -0.71 4.69 -18.05
N GLU A 138 -1.09 5.96 -17.98
CA GLU A 138 -0.29 6.98 -17.28
C GLU A 138 -0.41 6.86 -15.77
N GLN A 139 -1.57 6.43 -15.27
CA GLN A 139 -1.79 6.14 -13.86
C GLN A 139 -1.05 4.88 -13.44
N ARG A 140 -1.06 3.83 -14.27
CA ARG A 140 -0.25 2.62 -14.03
C ARG A 140 1.24 2.93 -13.99
N LYS A 141 1.75 3.74 -14.93
CA LYS A 141 3.16 4.18 -14.90
C LYS A 141 3.49 4.96 -13.63
N LEU A 142 2.59 5.84 -13.19
CA LEU A 142 2.79 6.62 -11.96
C LEU A 142 2.80 5.72 -10.73
N PHE A 143 1.86 4.76 -10.65
CA PHE A 143 1.84 3.74 -9.61
C PHE A 143 3.16 2.98 -9.52
N VAL A 144 3.64 2.46 -10.65
CA VAL A 144 4.89 1.69 -10.73
C VAL A 144 6.09 2.52 -10.30
N GLU A 145 6.20 3.77 -10.75
CA GLU A 145 7.27 4.69 -10.37
C GLU A 145 7.33 4.90 -8.85
N ILE A 146 6.20 5.30 -8.26
CA ILE A 146 6.10 5.61 -6.84
C ILE A 146 6.30 4.35 -5.99
N VAL A 147 5.65 3.25 -6.35
CA VAL A 147 5.70 2.00 -5.58
C VAL A 147 7.09 1.38 -5.61
N ASN A 148 7.80 1.43 -6.74
CA ASN A 148 9.18 0.94 -6.80
C ASN A 148 10.10 1.77 -5.89
N GLY A 149 9.97 3.10 -5.91
CA GLY A 149 10.76 3.99 -5.06
C GLY A 149 10.49 3.75 -3.57
N PHE A 150 9.22 3.72 -3.19
CA PHE A 150 8.78 3.46 -1.82
C PHE A 150 9.19 2.06 -1.33
N SER A 151 8.93 1.02 -2.11
CA SER A 151 9.23 -0.37 -1.74
C SER A 151 10.72 -0.64 -1.64
N SER A 152 11.54 0.00 -2.47
CA SER A 152 13.01 -0.06 -2.32
C SER A 152 13.44 0.55 -0.99
N ALA A 153 12.95 1.76 -0.67
CA ALA A 153 13.27 2.41 0.59
C ALA A 153 12.80 1.59 1.80
N LEU A 154 11.58 1.07 1.76
CA LEU A 154 11.00 0.26 2.83
C LEU A 154 11.80 -1.03 3.05
N SER A 155 12.11 -1.78 1.98
CA SER A 155 12.85 -3.03 2.06
C SER A 155 14.28 -2.84 2.58
N ASP A 156 14.96 -1.78 2.14
CA ASP A 156 16.34 -1.48 2.53
C ASP A 156 16.46 -1.01 3.99
N LYS A 157 15.41 -0.37 4.52
CA LYS A 157 15.46 0.25 5.86
C LYS A 157 14.82 -0.59 6.94
N THR A 158 13.88 -1.47 6.62
CA THR A 158 13.18 -2.30 7.61
C THR A 158 14.07 -3.42 8.17
N ILE A 159 13.85 -3.74 9.44
CA ILE A 159 14.42 -4.94 10.08
C ILE A 159 13.40 -6.08 10.20
N LEU A 160 12.10 -5.78 10.10
CA LEU A 160 11.02 -6.76 10.24
C LEU A 160 10.61 -7.38 8.91
N ASN A 161 10.21 -8.65 8.94
CA ASN A 161 9.83 -9.37 7.73
C ASN A 161 8.43 -8.94 7.25
N PHE A 162 7.54 -8.53 8.15
CA PHE A 162 6.26 -7.93 7.80
C PHE A 162 6.39 -6.84 6.72
N TYR A 163 7.22 -5.81 6.95
CA TYR A 163 7.42 -4.74 5.96
C TYR A 163 8.19 -5.17 4.71
N LYS A 164 9.03 -6.20 4.79
CA LYS A 164 9.70 -6.78 3.61
C LYS A 164 8.70 -7.46 2.69
N GLU A 165 7.73 -8.19 3.25
CA GLU A 165 6.68 -8.83 2.46
C GLU A 165 5.69 -7.81 1.90
N ILE A 166 5.40 -6.71 2.61
CA ILE A 166 4.65 -5.58 2.03
C ILE A 166 5.37 -5.05 0.78
N SER A 167 6.67 -4.76 0.91
CA SER A 167 7.49 -4.26 -0.21
C SER A 167 7.51 -5.25 -1.39
N ARG A 168 7.64 -6.54 -1.11
CA ARG A 168 7.64 -7.59 -2.13
C ARG A 168 6.29 -7.68 -2.84
N GLY A 169 5.20 -7.67 -2.08
CA GLY A 169 3.84 -7.74 -2.62
C GLY A 169 3.49 -6.52 -3.49
N LEU A 170 3.84 -5.33 -3.04
CA LEU A 170 3.66 -4.08 -3.79
C LEU A 170 4.46 -4.07 -5.10
N ASN A 171 5.73 -4.48 -5.05
CA ASN A 171 6.55 -4.59 -6.27
C ASN A 171 5.99 -5.63 -7.25
N GLU A 172 5.47 -6.75 -6.76
CA GLU A 172 4.86 -7.77 -7.61
C GLU A 172 3.59 -7.26 -8.28
N LEU A 173 2.74 -6.52 -7.54
CA LEU A 173 1.59 -5.83 -8.11
C LEU A 173 2.02 -4.80 -9.17
N ALA A 174 3.08 -4.04 -8.93
CA ALA A 174 3.61 -3.09 -9.92
C ALA A 174 4.03 -3.79 -11.23
N VAL A 175 4.68 -4.95 -11.15
CA VAL A 175 5.05 -5.75 -12.34
C VAL A 175 3.80 -6.18 -13.11
N VAL A 176 2.78 -6.68 -12.41
CA VAL A 176 1.53 -7.12 -13.05
C VAL A 176 0.83 -5.99 -13.80
N LEU A 177 0.87 -4.77 -13.27
CA LEU A 177 0.24 -3.62 -13.92
C LEU A 177 0.99 -3.12 -15.16
N THR A 178 2.25 -3.53 -15.35
CA THR A 178 3.04 -3.16 -16.54
C THR A 178 2.86 -4.10 -17.73
N ASP A 179 2.41 -5.34 -17.49
CA ASP A 179 2.13 -6.34 -18.52
C ASP A 179 0.74 -6.16 -19.15
#